data_AF-A0A1F9BWZ5-F1
#
_entry.id   AF-A0A1F9BWZ5-F1
#
_cell.length_a   1.000
_cell.length_b   1.000
_cell.length_c   1.000
_cell.angle_alpha   90.00
_cell.angle_beta   90.00
_cell.angle_gamma   90.00
#
_symmetry.space_group_name_H-M   'P 1'
#
loop_
_entity.id
_entity.type
_entity.pdbx_description
1 polymer ?
#
loop_
_entity_poly.entity_id
_entity_poly.type
_entity_poly.pdbx_seq_one_letter_code
_entity_poly.pdbx_strand_id
1 'polypeptide(L)'
;MISRKRLSPFFRIVFLLSILLFLAACEHSPEIGPGPLAGFSEKATALVTTTVRGQLRDNPPKQTLLAAQLPSFEKTATMNQLMDELKGIDPLKNLAYLIETDIMFELQKPEHHYERSHFNSSEIQREVVLAIITGMKRALAQLKGGKGGA
;
A
#
# COMPACT_ATOMS: atom_id res chain seq x y z
N MET A 1 41.53 34.85 -37.90
CA MET A 1 40.13 35.35 -37.89
C MET A 1 39.19 34.16 -37.95
N ILE A 2 38.40 33.94 -36.90
CA ILE A 2 37.44 32.82 -36.80
C ILE A 2 36.29 33.10 -37.76
N SER A 3 36.24 32.33 -38.86
CA SER A 3 35.12 32.39 -39.81
C SER A 3 33.89 31.76 -39.17
N ARG A 4 32.97 32.60 -38.71
CA ARG A 4 31.63 32.19 -38.24
C ARG A 4 30.89 31.58 -39.43
N LYS A 5 30.94 30.26 -39.58
CA LYS A 5 30.05 29.53 -40.48
C LYS A 5 28.63 29.75 -39.98
N ARG A 6 27.90 30.66 -40.64
CA ARG A 6 26.46 30.86 -40.41
C ARG A 6 25.78 29.53 -40.73
N LEU A 7 25.33 28.81 -39.71
CA LEU A 7 24.39 27.71 -39.91
C LEU A 7 23.19 28.27 -40.66
N SER A 8 22.94 27.71 -41.85
CA SER A 8 21.80 28.06 -42.70
C SER A 8 20.52 28.00 -41.86
N PRO A 9 19.60 28.99 -41.98
CA PRO A 9 18.36 29.03 -41.18
C PRO A 9 17.52 27.76 -41.35
N PHE A 10 17.63 27.09 -42.50
CA PHE A 10 17.00 25.79 -42.77
C PHE A 10 17.43 24.70 -41.79
N PHE A 11 18.72 24.65 -41.41
CA PHE A 11 19.22 23.63 -40.49
C PHE A 11 18.64 23.82 -39.08
N ARG A 12 18.43 25.07 -38.66
CA ARG A 12 17.77 25.39 -37.39
C ARG A 12 16.29 25.01 -37.40
N ILE A 13 15.60 25.26 -38.50
CA ILE A 13 14.18 24.92 -38.66
C ILE A 13 13.99 23.39 -38.61
N VAL A 14 14.80 22.64 -39.35
CA VAL A 14 14.73 21.16 -39.37
C VAL A 14 15.06 20.59 -37.99
N PHE A 15 16.07 21.12 -37.32
CA PHE A 15 16.43 20.70 -35.97
C PHE A 15 15.33 20.98 -34.95
N LEU A 16 14.73 22.18 -34.99
CA LEU A 16 13.60 22.55 -34.12
C LEU A 16 12.38 21.66 -34.40
N LEU A 17 12.08 21.36 -35.66
CA LEU A 17 10.99 20.45 -36.03
C LEU A 17 11.24 19.03 -35.51
N SER A 18 12.50 18.57 -35.56
CA SER A 18 12.89 17.25 -35.07
C SER A 18 12.70 17.15 -33.55
N ILE A 19 13.08 18.19 -32.80
CA ILE A 19 12.83 18.26 -31.35
C ILE A 19 11.34 18.29 -31.04
N LEU A 20 10.55 19.06 -31.80
CA LEU A 20 9.12 19.20 -31.57
C LEU A 20 8.38 17.88 -31.83
N LEU A 21 8.78 17.14 -32.87
CA LEU A 21 8.28 15.79 -33.15
C LEU A 21 8.70 14.78 -32.07
N PHE A 22 9.92 14.90 -31.53
CA PHE A 22 10.37 14.05 -30.42
C PHE A 22 9.61 14.32 -29.12
N LEU A 23 9.30 15.59 -28.84
CA LEU A 23 8.46 15.99 -27.70
C LEU A 23 7.01 15.52 -27.87
N ALA A 24 6.47 15.55 -29.09
CA ALA A 24 5.13 15.03 -29.38
C ALA A 24 5.07 13.49 -29.34
N ALA A 25 6.17 12.80 -29.67
CA ALA A 25 6.29 11.34 -29.55
C ALA A 25 6.60 10.86 -28.13
N CYS A 26 7.03 11.76 -27.23
CA CYS A 26 6.93 11.57 -25.79
C CYS A 26 5.46 11.77 -25.36
N GLU A 27 4.58 10.89 -25.86
CA GLU A 27 3.31 10.66 -25.19
C GLU A 27 3.64 10.31 -23.74
N HIS A 28 3.23 11.17 -22.81
CA HIS A 28 3.10 10.78 -21.42
C HIS A 28 2.19 9.57 -21.42
N SER A 29 2.78 8.37 -21.27
CA SER A 29 2.03 7.20 -20.88
C SER A 29 1.27 7.64 -19.62
N PRO A 30 -0.07 7.71 -19.65
CA PRO A 30 -0.80 8.11 -18.47
C PRO A 30 -0.34 7.14 -17.38
N GLU A 31 0.21 7.66 -16.29
CA GLU A 31 0.38 6.86 -15.09
C GLU A 31 -1.00 6.30 -14.80
N ILE A 32 -1.21 5.02 -15.12
CA ILE A 32 -2.37 4.26 -14.67
C ILE A 32 -2.11 4.11 -13.18
N GLY A 33 -2.46 5.15 -12.43
CA GLY A 33 -2.55 5.09 -10.99
C GLY A 33 -3.43 3.89 -10.63
N PRO A 34 -3.16 3.21 -9.51
CA PRO A 34 -4.01 2.10 -9.09
C PRO A 34 -5.47 2.58 -9.07
N GLY A 35 -6.34 1.80 -9.73
CA GLY A 35 -7.78 2.10 -9.76
C GLY A 35 -8.37 2.20 -8.36
N PRO A 36 -9.58 2.77 -8.22
CA PRO A 36 -10.25 2.84 -6.93
C PRO A 36 -10.39 1.43 -6.33
N LEU A 37 -9.99 1.27 -5.06
CA LEU A 37 -10.14 0.01 -4.33
C LEU A 37 -11.62 -0.32 -4.16
N ALA A 38 -11.97 -1.57 -4.47
CA ALA A 38 -13.35 -2.03 -4.47
C ALA A 38 -13.70 -2.74 -3.15
N GLY A 39 -14.84 -2.36 -2.55
CA GLY A 39 -15.39 -3.03 -1.38
C GLY A 39 -14.62 -2.80 -0.07
N PHE A 40 -15.12 -3.39 1.00
CA PHE A 40 -14.57 -3.26 2.35
C PHE A 40 -13.19 -3.94 2.47
N SER A 41 -13.10 -5.23 2.11
CA SER A 41 -11.87 -6.02 2.26
C SER A 41 -10.64 -5.39 1.61
N GLU A 42 -10.73 -4.86 0.38
CA GLU A 42 -9.58 -4.25 -0.28
C GLU A 42 -9.13 -2.94 0.39
N LYS A 43 -10.10 -2.10 0.79
CA LYS A 43 -9.82 -0.84 1.49
C LYS A 43 -9.20 -1.10 2.87
N ALA A 44 -9.78 -2.02 3.64
CA ALA A 44 -9.24 -2.48 4.92
C ALA A 44 -7.82 -3.06 4.76
N THR A 45 -7.61 -3.92 3.76
CA THR A 45 -6.29 -4.48 3.45
C THR A 45 -5.28 -3.39 3.14
N ALA A 46 -5.65 -2.38 2.34
CA ALA A 46 -4.75 -1.28 1.97
C ALA A 46 -4.40 -0.37 3.14
N LEU A 47 -5.36 -0.06 4.01
CA LEU A 47 -5.13 0.69 5.25
C LEU A 47 -4.16 -0.06 6.16
N VAL A 48 -4.45 -1.32 6.46
CA VAL A 48 -3.58 -2.16 7.28
C VAL A 48 -2.18 -2.28 6.66
N THR A 49 -2.08 -2.48 5.35
CA THR A 49 -0.78 -2.50 4.64
C THR A 49 0.01 -1.22 4.89
N THR A 50 -0.65 -0.06 4.73
CA THR A 50 -0.03 1.25 4.89
C THR A 50 0.44 1.49 6.31
N THR A 51 -0.42 1.18 7.29
CA THR A 51 -0.14 1.32 8.72
C THR A 51 1.00 0.41 9.16
N VAL A 52 0.95 -0.89 8.82
CA VAL A 52 2.02 -1.85 9.15
C VAL A 52 3.33 -1.41 8.52
N ARG A 53 3.32 -0.99 7.24
CA ARG A 53 4.53 -0.51 6.57
C ARG A 53 5.10 0.73 7.27
N GLY A 54 4.25 1.71 7.59
CA GLY A 54 4.66 2.94 8.27
C GLY A 54 5.27 2.68 9.65
N GLN A 55 4.65 1.79 10.44
CA GLN A 55 5.12 1.44 11.79
C GLN A 55 6.39 0.58 11.79
N LEU A 56 6.63 -0.18 10.72
CA LEU A 56 7.74 -1.14 10.66
C LEU A 56 8.90 -0.72 9.76
N ARG A 57 8.77 0.35 8.96
CA ARG A 57 9.74 0.76 7.93
C ARG A 57 11.20 0.69 8.41
N ASP A 58 11.46 1.32 9.53
CA ASP A 58 12.81 1.48 10.08
C ASP A 58 13.05 0.58 11.30
N ASN A 59 12.23 -0.47 11.48
CA ASN A 59 12.33 -1.38 12.62
C ASN A 59 12.43 -2.87 12.20
N PRO A 60 13.61 -3.32 11.73
CA PRO A 60 13.82 -4.71 11.33
C PRO A 60 13.51 -5.74 12.43
N PRO A 61 13.82 -5.53 13.73
CA PRO A 61 13.42 -6.46 14.78
C PRO A 61 11.91 -6.68 14.85
N LYS A 62 11.10 -5.62 14.75
CA LYS A 62 9.64 -5.74 14.74
C LYS A 62 9.13 -6.39 13.44
N GLN A 63 9.78 -6.15 12.29
CA GLN A 63 9.46 -6.86 11.05
C GLN A 63 9.63 -8.38 11.19
N THR A 64 10.77 -8.81 11.74
CA THR A 64 11.06 -10.23 11.99
C THR A 64 10.09 -10.83 12.99
N LEU A 65 9.80 -10.11 14.07
CA LEU A 65 8.84 -10.55 15.08
C LEU A 65 7.43 -10.73 14.49
N LEU A 66 6.91 -9.74 13.75
CA LEU A 66 5.62 -9.87 13.10
C LEU A 66 5.59 -11.04 12.11
N ALA A 67 6.66 -11.19 11.30
CA ALA A 67 6.77 -12.29 10.34
C ALA A 67 6.73 -13.67 11.02
N ALA A 68 7.36 -13.80 12.19
CA ALA A 68 7.37 -15.05 12.96
C ALA A 68 6.00 -15.39 13.56
N GLN A 69 5.17 -14.38 13.87
CA GLN A 69 3.87 -14.56 14.53
C GLN A 69 2.72 -14.77 13.54
N LEU A 70 2.87 -14.32 12.28
CA LEU A 70 1.85 -14.46 11.24
C LEU A 70 1.22 -15.87 11.10
N PRO A 71 1.99 -16.98 11.15
CA PRO A 71 1.42 -18.32 11.08
C PRO A 71 0.47 -18.67 12.26
N SER A 72 0.66 -18.06 13.42
CA SER A 72 -0.29 -18.19 14.55
C SER A 72 -1.55 -17.40 14.25
N PHE A 73 -1.39 -16.15 13.83
CA PHE A 73 -2.47 -15.22 13.56
C PHE A 73 -3.44 -15.71 12.48
N GLU A 74 -2.97 -16.48 11.50
CA GLU A 74 -3.80 -17.12 10.48
C GLU A 74 -4.85 -18.11 11.03
N LYS A 75 -4.68 -18.57 12.27
CA LYS A 75 -5.60 -19.51 12.94
C LYS A 75 -6.69 -18.81 13.73
N THR A 76 -6.64 -17.48 13.85
CA THR A 76 -7.61 -16.71 14.61
C THR A 76 -8.94 -16.62 13.87
N ALA A 77 -10.05 -16.71 14.61
CA ALA A 77 -11.39 -16.71 14.02
C ALA A 77 -12.03 -15.31 13.98
N THR A 78 -11.60 -14.42 14.88
CA THR A 78 -12.21 -13.10 15.06
C THR A 78 -11.15 -12.01 15.15
N MET A 79 -11.54 -10.79 14.80
CA MET A 79 -10.70 -9.61 14.92
C MET A 79 -10.25 -9.41 16.38
N ASN A 80 -11.13 -9.59 17.36
CA ASN A 80 -10.78 -9.41 18.77
C ASN A 80 -9.67 -10.38 19.21
N GLN A 81 -9.80 -11.66 18.88
CA GLN A 81 -8.76 -12.65 19.17
C GLN A 81 -7.42 -12.27 18.52
N LEU A 82 -7.44 -11.86 17.25
CA LEU A 82 -6.25 -11.41 16.56
C LEU A 82 -5.61 -10.18 17.23
N MET A 83 -6.42 -9.19 17.61
CA MET A 83 -5.93 -7.98 18.29
C MET A 83 -5.38 -8.30 19.66
N ASP A 84 -6.00 -9.21 20.42
CA ASP A 84 -5.53 -9.66 21.73
C ASP A 84 -4.19 -10.39 21.63
N GLU A 85 -4.03 -11.28 20.64
CA GLU A 85 -2.74 -11.93 20.36
C GLU A 85 -1.65 -10.90 20.00
N LEU A 86 -1.95 -9.92 19.15
CA LEU A 86 -0.99 -8.85 18.83
C LEU A 86 -0.67 -7.97 20.06
N LYS A 87 -1.67 -7.62 20.87
CA LYS A 87 -1.51 -6.80 22.08
C LYS A 87 -0.69 -7.52 23.15
N GLY A 88 -0.75 -8.85 23.20
CA GLY A 88 0.06 -9.69 24.07
C GLY A 88 1.56 -9.68 23.73
N ILE A 89 1.95 -9.14 22.58
CA ILE A 89 3.34 -8.99 22.16
C ILE A 89 3.74 -7.52 22.35
N ASP A 90 4.37 -7.20 23.48
CA ASP A 90 4.68 -5.82 23.88
C ASP A 90 5.24 -4.93 22.76
N PRO A 91 6.24 -5.36 21.94
CA PRO A 91 6.74 -4.54 20.83
C PRO A 91 5.72 -4.23 19.72
N LEU A 92 4.67 -5.05 19.57
CA LEU A 92 3.63 -4.96 18.55
C LEU A 92 2.31 -4.39 19.07
N LYS A 93 2.18 -4.15 20.38
CA LYS A 93 0.94 -3.65 20.99
C LYS A 93 0.38 -2.39 20.31
N ASN A 94 1.24 -1.42 19.99
CA ASN A 94 0.83 -0.20 19.30
C ASN A 94 0.32 -0.49 17.88
N LEU A 95 0.89 -1.49 17.20
CA LEU A 95 0.45 -1.89 15.88
C LEU A 95 -0.98 -2.47 15.94
N ALA A 96 -1.29 -3.24 16.98
CA ALA A 96 -2.62 -3.77 17.21
C ALA A 96 -3.68 -2.65 17.32
N TYR A 97 -3.42 -1.63 18.15
CA TYR A 97 -4.36 -0.51 18.32
C TYR A 97 -4.57 0.28 17.03
N LEU A 98 -3.53 0.50 16.24
CA LEU A 98 -3.65 1.23 14.98
C LEU A 98 -4.45 0.43 13.95
N ILE A 99 -4.19 -0.87 13.83
CA ILE A 99 -4.97 -1.76 12.95
C ILE A 99 -6.42 -1.81 13.37
N GLU A 100 -6.69 -1.96 14.68
CA GLU A 100 -8.05 -1.94 15.21
C GLU A 100 -8.77 -0.64 14.85
N THR A 101 -8.08 0.50 15.02
CA THR A 101 -8.62 1.81 14.67
C THR A 101 -8.91 1.93 13.17
N ASP A 102 -8.00 1.49 12.30
CA ASP A 102 -8.17 1.55 10.85
C ASP A 102 -9.39 0.74 10.39
N ILE A 103 -9.58 -0.47 10.93
CA ILE A 103 -10.71 -1.32 10.59
C ILE A 103 -12.02 -0.70 11.07
N MET A 104 -12.05 -0.21 12.31
CA MET A 104 -13.25 0.44 12.84
C MET A 104 -13.59 1.73 12.10
N PHE A 105 -12.58 2.50 11.69
CA PHE A 105 -12.76 3.69 10.87
C PHE A 105 -13.37 3.32 9.51
N GLU A 106 -12.85 2.29 8.84
CA GLU A 106 -13.42 1.84 7.56
C GLU A 106 -14.86 1.36 7.74
N LEU A 107 -15.15 0.53 8.75
CA LEU A 107 -16.50 0.04 9.06
C LEU A 107 -17.52 1.14 9.34
N GLN A 108 -17.09 2.30 9.84
CA GLN A 108 -17.99 3.41 10.14
C GLN A 108 -18.48 4.15 8.89
N LYS A 109 -17.85 3.93 7.72
CA LYS A 109 -18.22 4.63 6.49
C LYS A 109 -19.60 4.18 5.97
N PRO A 110 -20.41 5.09 5.39
CA PRO A 110 -21.77 4.79 4.94
C PRO A 110 -21.86 3.66 3.93
N GLU A 111 -20.87 3.52 3.04
CA GLU A 111 -20.83 2.48 2.01
C GLU A 111 -20.69 1.05 2.56
N HIS A 112 -20.24 0.88 3.81
CA HIS A 112 -19.99 -0.42 4.45
C HIS A 112 -21.04 -0.76 5.52
N HIS A 113 -22.27 -0.31 5.31
CA HIS A 113 -23.38 -0.53 6.24
C HIS A 113 -23.63 -2.02 6.49
N TYR A 114 -23.47 -2.86 5.47
CA TYR A 114 -23.71 -4.29 5.56
C TYR A 114 -22.72 -4.96 6.52
N GLU A 115 -21.43 -4.74 6.32
CA GLU A 115 -20.33 -5.25 7.11
C GLU A 115 -20.43 -4.76 8.55
N ARG A 116 -20.78 -3.47 8.74
CA ARG A 116 -21.01 -2.91 10.08
C ARG A 116 -22.17 -3.59 10.81
N SER A 117 -23.29 -3.82 10.12
CA SER A 117 -24.49 -4.43 10.73
C SER A 117 -24.31 -5.91 11.04
N HIS A 118 -23.47 -6.59 10.26
CA HIS A 118 -23.18 -8.01 10.40
C HIS A 118 -21.80 -8.27 10.97
N PHE A 119 -21.18 -7.29 11.64
CA PHE A 119 -19.79 -7.38 12.07
C PHE A 119 -19.52 -8.63 12.92
N ASN A 120 -20.45 -9.04 13.76
CA ASN A 120 -20.32 -10.22 14.62
C ASN A 120 -20.63 -11.55 13.92
N SER A 121 -20.99 -11.54 12.63
CA SER A 121 -21.19 -12.78 11.87
C SER A 121 -19.84 -13.45 11.59
N SER A 122 -19.84 -14.78 11.50
CA SER A 122 -18.62 -15.54 11.20
C SER A 122 -18.04 -15.21 9.82
N GLU A 123 -18.89 -14.87 8.87
CA GLU A 123 -18.51 -14.46 7.52
C GLU A 123 -17.72 -13.14 7.56
N ILE A 124 -18.27 -12.09 8.18
CA ILE A 124 -17.63 -10.78 8.24
C ILE A 124 -16.37 -10.83 9.12
N GLN A 125 -16.41 -11.53 10.25
CA GLN A 125 -15.21 -11.73 11.07
C GLN A 125 -14.07 -12.39 10.28
N ARG A 126 -14.39 -13.43 9.48
CA ARG A 126 -13.39 -14.08 8.63
C ARG A 126 -12.86 -13.14 7.56
N GLU A 127 -13.71 -12.33 6.93
CA GLU A 127 -13.31 -11.34 5.94
C GLU A 127 -12.36 -10.28 6.55
N VAL A 128 -12.71 -9.74 7.71
CA VAL A 128 -11.91 -8.76 8.45
C VAL A 128 -10.54 -9.34 8.82
N VAL A 129 -10.52 -10.54 9.42
CA VAL A 129 -9.26 -11.22 9.78
C VAL A 129 -8.42 -11.45 8.53
N LEU A 130 -9.01 -11.93 7.44
CA LEU A 130 -8.29 -12.15 6.18
C LEU A 130 -7.71 -10.85 5.62
N ALA A 131 -8.45 -9.75 5.65
CA ALA A 131 -8.00 -8.44 5.20
C ALA A 131 -6.80 -7.94 6.02
N ILE A 132 -6.87 -8.08 7.35
CA ILE A 132 -5.78 -7.70 8.27
C ILE A 132 -4.52 -8.52 7.98
N ILE A 133 -4.63 -9.86 7.95
CA ILE A 133 -3.49 -10.75 7.70
C ILE A 133 -2.88 -10.50 6.32
N THR A 134 -3.72 -10.34 5.30
CA THR A 134 -3.28 -10.01 3.95
C THR A 134 -2.53 -8.69 3.94
N GLY A 135 -3.03 -7.68 4.64
CA GLY A 135 -2.39 -6.37 4.76
C GLY A 135 -1.01 -6.45 5.43
N MET A 136 -0.90 -7.19 6.54
CA MET A 136 0.37 -7.42 7.22
C MET A 136 1.39 -8.13 6.30
N LYS A 137 0.97 -9.20 5.61
CA LYS A 137 1.83 -9.93 4.67
C LYS A 137 2.31 -9.05 3.53
N ARG A 138 1.41 -8.27 2.91
CA ARG A 138 1.75 -7.32 1.84
C ARG A 138 2.75 -6.28 2.32
N ALA A 139 2.54 -5.71 3.50
CA ALA A 139 3.46 -4.73 4.08
C ALA A 139 4.87 -5.31 4.27
N LEU A 140 4.97 -6.51 4.86
CA LEU A 140 6.27 -7.18 5.06
C LEU A 140 6.95 -7.52 3.72
N ALA A 141 6.19 -7.95 2.71
CA ALA A 141 6.74 -8.20 1.37
C ALA A 141 7.30 -6.93 0.74
N GLN A 142 6.58 -5.80 0.84
CA GLN A 142 7.04 -4.50 0.34
C GLN A 142 8.29 -4.00 1.08
N LEU A 143 8.37 -4.18 2.40
CA LEU A 143 9.53 -3.81 3.21
C LEU A 143 10.77 -4.65 2.86
N LYS A 144 10.59 -5.93 2.51
CA LYS A 144 11.69 -6.79 2.01
C LYS A 144 12.15 -6.38 0.60
N GLY A 145 11.22 -6.02 -0.28
CA GLY A 145 11.50 -5.63 -1.67
C GLY A 145 12.11 -4.22 -1.81
N GLY A 146 11.92 -3.32 -0.82
CA GLY A 146 12.39 -1.94 -0.86
C GLY A 146 13.91 -1.73 -0.71
N LYS A 147 14.72 -2.78 -0.60
CA LYS A 147 16.19 -2.68 -0.47
C LYS A 147 16.96 -2.49 -1.79
N GLY A 148 16.30 -2.26 -2.91
CA GLY A 148 16.91 -2.32 -4.25
C GLY A 148 16.70 -1.12 -5.20
N GLY A 149 16.37 0.07 -4.70
CA GLY A 149 16.12 1.23 -5.56
C GLY A 149 16.45 2.55 -4.89
N ALA A 150 17.74 2.85 -4.79
CA ALA A 150 18.29 4.18 -4.59
C ALA A 150 19.44 4.37 -5.59
#